data_AF-A0A939QH77-F1
#
_entry.id   AF-A0A939QH77-F1
#
_cell.length_a   1.000
_cell.length_b   1.000
_cell.length_c   1.000
_cell.angle_alpha   90.00
_cell.angle_beta   90.00
_cell.angle_gamma   90.00
#
_symmetry.space_group_name_H-M   'P 1'
#
loop_
_entity.id
_entity.type
_entity.pdbx_description
1 polymer ?
#
loop_
_entity_poly.entity_id
_entity_poly.type
_entity_poly.pdbx_seq_one_letter_code
_entity_poly.pdbx_strand_id
1 'polypeptide(L)'
;MTDLRERCADLARPVLELTAATVAAGYSSGPIDRALGAVSDIRKILAAGTDGIDNEAYLAWHATASTLLAEVTEHLERGDAHAAREKLGDPALGLSKLTIGCAGMPGW
;
A
#
# COMPACT_ATOMS: atom_id res chain seq x y z
N MET A 1 -15.86 -14.69 3.53
CA MET A 1 -16.33 -13.31 3.71
C MET A 1 -15.32 -12.67 4.65
N THR A 2 -14.49 -11.78 4.13
CA THR A 2 -13.46 -11.11 4.93
C THR A 2 -14.07 -9.83 5.46
N ASP A 3 -13.98 -9.60 6.77
CA ASP A 3 -14.37 -8.33 7.35
C ASP A 3 -13.25 -7.29 7.21
N LEU A 4 -13.58 -6.01 7.38
CA LEU A 4 -12.60 -4.92 7.27
C LEU A 4 -11.42 -5.08 8.25
N ARG A 5 -11.66 -5.67 9.43
CA ARG A 5 -10.63 -5.85 10.45
C ARG A 5 -9.57 -6.83 9.99
N GLU A 6 -10.00 -7.99 9.48
CA GLU A 6 -9.10 -8.98 8.89
C GLU A 6 -8.34 -8.37 7.71
N ARG A 7 -9.03 -7.62 6.85
CA ARG A 7 -8.39 -6.95 5.70
C ARG A 7 -7.30 -5.96 6.11
N CYS A 8 -7.57 -5.13 7.10
CA CYS A 8 -6.59 -4.17 7.61
C CYS A 8 -5.44 -4.88 8.33
N ALA A 9 -5.70 -5.97 9.06
CA ALA A 9 -4.64 -6.76 9.68
C ALA A 9 -3.69 -7.36 8.63
N ASP A 10 -4.23 -7.89 7.53
CA ASP A 10 -3.43 -8.44 6.42
C ASP A 10 -2.60 -7.37 5.72
N LEU A 11 -3.16 -6.17 5.55
CA LEU A 11 -2.48 -5.05 4.87
C LEU A 11 -1.41 -4.36 5.74
N ALA A 12 -1.51 -4.41 7.06
CA ALA A 12 -0.65 -3.63 7.96
C ALA A 12 0.84 -3.90 7.72
N ARG A 13 1.23 -5.18 7.68
CA ARG A 13 2.63 -5.57 7.49
C ARG A 13 3.20 -5.16 6.12
N PRO A 14 2.59 -5.52 4.97
CA PRO A 14 3.17 -5.17 3.68
C PRO A 14 3.12 -3.66 3.40
N VAL A 15 2.13 -2.92 3.93
CA VAL A 15 2.11 -1.45 3.81
C VAL A 15 3.23 -0.79 4.61
N LEU A 16 3.48 -1.26 5.83
CA LEU A 16 4.61 -0.82 6.65
C LEU A 16 5.94 -1.13 5.95
N GLU A 17 6.09 -2.34 5.43
CA GLU A 17 7.30 -2.78 4.72
C GLU A 17 7.54 -1.93 3.47
N LEU A 18 6.51 -1.67 2.66
CA LEU A 18 6.60 -0.82 1.47
C LEU A 18 7.07 0.60 1.85
N THR A 19 6.48 1.16 2.90
CA THR A 19 6.84 2.50 3.37
C THR A 19 8.28 2.54 3.87
N ALA A 20 8.70 1.57 4.70
CA ALA A 20 10.06 1.50 5.24
C ALA A 20 11.10 1.23 4.15
N ALA A 21 10.81 0.34 3.21
CA ALA A 21 11.71 -0.02 2.12
C ALA A 21 11.92 1.13 1.13
N THR A 22 10.87 1.88 0.79
CA THR A 22 11.00 3.10 -0.06
C THR A 22 11.82 4.19 0.64
N VAL A 23 11.71 4.34 1.97
CA VAL A 23 12.61 5.22 2.75
C VAL A 23 14.06 4.77 2.63
N ALA A 24 14.33 3.49 2.90
CA ALA A 24 15.68 2.94 2.91
C ALA A 24 16.31 2.95 1.49
N ALA A 25 15.48 2.75 0.46
CA ALA A 25 15.91 2.74 -0.92
C ALA A 25 16.41 4.12 -1.41
N GLY A 26 16.04 5.21 -0.74
CA GLY A 26 16.61 6.53 -0.98
C GLY A 26 18.10 6.66 -0.60
N TYR A 27 18.63 5.72 0.20
CA TYR A 27 20.03 5.73 0.66
C TYR A 27 20.89 4.64 -0.01
N SER A 28 20.27 3.59 -0.55
CA SER A 28 20.94 2.49 -1.25
C SER A 28 19.94 1.74 -2.13
N SER A 29 20.34 1.13 -3.23
CA SER A 29 19.39 0.39 -4.09
C SER A 29 18.93 -0.96 -3.53
N GLY A 30 19.62 -1.52 -2.53
CA GLY A 30 19.34 -2.85 -1.96
C GLY A 30 17.90 -3.06 -1.46
N PRO A 31 17.21 -2.07 -0.86
CA PRO A 31 15.83 -2.22 -0.40
C PRO A 31 14.75 -2.16 -1.50
N ILE A 32 15.10 -1.92 -2.78
CA ILE A 32 14.12 -1.86 -3.88
C ILE A 32 13.39 -3.19 -4.05
N ASP A 33 14.11 -4.31 -4.05
CA ASP A 33 13.50 -5.64 -4.21
C ASP A 33 12.50 -5.95 -3.09
N ARG A 34 12.81 -5.47 -1.88
CA ARG A 34 11.93 -5.59 -0.71
C ARG A 34 10.67 -4.73 -0.86
N ALA A 35 10.79 -3.52 -1.39
CA ALA A 35 9.63 -2.68 -1.71
C ALA A 35 8.75 -3.33 -2.79
N LEU A 36 9.36 -3.90 -3.85
CA LEU A 36 8.64 -4.63 -4.89
C LEU A 36 7.92 -5.88 -4.35
N GLY A 37 8.57 -6.62 -3.44
CA GLY A 37 7.95 -7.74 -2.73
C GLY A 37 6.71 -7.31 -1.94
N ALA A 38 6.81 -6.21 -1.19
CA ALA A 38 5.69 -5.64 -0.44
C ALA A 38 4.54 -5.21 -1.36
N VAL A 39 4.81 -4.57 -2.51
CA VAL A 39 3.78 -4.25 -3.52
C VAL A 39 3.06 -5.51 -4.01
N SER A 40 3.81 -6.58 -4.31
CA SER A 40 3.23 -7.87 -4.72
C SER A 40 2.29 -8.42 -3.64
N ASP A 41 2.67 -8.36 -2.38
CA ASP A 41 1.84 -8.88 -1.29
C ASP A 41 0.56 -8.05 -1.08
N ILE A 42 0.63 -6.72 -1.21
CA ILE A 42 -0.58 -5.87 -1.22
C ILE A 42 -1.50 -6.25 -2.38
N ARG A 43 -0.97 -6.46 -3.59
CA ARG A 43 -1.77 -6.86 -4.76
C ARG A 43 -2.49 -8.19 -4.55
N LYS A 44 -1.84 -9.17 -3.91
CA LYS A 44 -2.47 -10.46 -3.56
C LYS A 44 -3.64 -10.27 -2.62
N ILE A 45 -3.50 -9.40 -1.61
CA ILE A 45 -4.59 -9.08 -0.69
C ILE A 45 -5.74 -8.41 -1.44
N LEU A 46 -5.45 -7.39 -2.26
CA LEU A 46 -6.46 -6.68 -3.05
C LEU A 46 -7.26 -7.60 -3.99
N ALA A 47 -6.61 -8.63 -4.55
CA ALA A 47 -7.24 -9.61 -5.43
C ALA A 47 -8.37 -10.42 -4.77
N ALA A 48 -8.42 -10.49 -3.44
CA ALA A 48 -9.55 -11.08 -2.71
C ALA A 48 -10.84 -10.23 -2.78
N GLY A 49 -10.82 -9.07 -3.44
CA GLY A 49 -11.98 -8.21 -3.62
C GLY A 49 -12.42 -7.50 -2.34
N THR A 50 -13.63 -6.92 -2.37
CA THR A 50 -14.21 -6.10 -1.30
C THR A 50 -15.51 -6.69 -0.74
N ASP A 51 -15.84 -7.93 -1.08
CA ASP A 51 -17.10 -8.57 -0.65
C ASP A 51 -17.17 -8.66 0.88
N GLY A 52 -18.19 -8.02 1.47
CA GLY A 52 -18.39 -7.97 2.92
C GLY A 52 -17.76 -6.75 3.61
N ILE A 53 -17.17 -5.81 2.87
CA ILE A 53 -16.60 -4.56 3.39
C ILE A 53 -17.46 -3.38 2.93
N ASP A 54 -17.97 -2.58 3.86
CA ASP A 54 -18.84 -1.43 3.63
C ASP A 54 -18.21 -0.07 3.99
N ASN A 55 -16.98 -0.06 4.50
CA ASN A 55 -16.28 1.16 4.89
C ASN A 55 -15.89 2.00 3.66
N GLU A 56 -16.52 3.18 3.54
CA GLU A 56 -16.36 4.08 2.39
C GLU A 56 -14.92 4.51 2.13
N ALA A 57 -14.13 4.79 3.19
CA ALA A 57 -12.76 5.23 3.04
C ALA A 57 -11.86 4.11 2.48
N TYR A 58 -12.05 2.89 2.97
CA TYR A 58 -11.38 1.70 2.45
C TYR A 58 -11.76 1.44 0.99
N LEU A 59 -13.06 1.46 0.67
CA LEU A 59 -13.55 1.23 -0.70
C LEU A 59 -13.03 2.30 -1.67
N ALA A 60 -12.99 3.57 -1.24
CA ALA A 60 -12.44 4.66 -2.02
C ALA A 60 -10.94 4.52 -2.28
N TRP A 61 -10.18 3.99 -1.30
CA TRP A 61 -8.77 3.64 -1.50
C TRP A 61 -8.61 2.43 -2.43
N HIS A 62 -9.37 1.35 -2.21
CA HIS A 62 -9.30 0.11 -2.99
C HIS A 62 -9.51 0.38 -4.48
N ALA A 63 -10.49 1.24 -4.80
CA ALA A 63 -10.79 1.65 -6.18
C ALA A 63 -9.59 2.29 -6.91
N THR A 64 -8.66 2.91 -6.19
CA THR A 64 -7.46 3.56 -6.76
C THR A 64 -6.16 2.82 -6.47
N ALA A 65 -6.17 1.81 -5.59
CA ALA A 65 -4.98 1.15 -5.07
C ALA A 65 -4.17 0.46 -6.17
N SER A 66 -4.82 -0.15 -7.15
CA SER A 66 -4.13 -0.79 -8.29
C SER A 66 -3.32 0.22 -9.11
N THR A 67 -3.85 1.43 -9.34
CA THR A 67 -3.14 2.49 -10.05
C THR A 67 -1.97 3.01 -9.23
N LEU A 68 -2.16 3.30 -7.94
CA LEU A 68 -1.08 3.68 -7.03
C LEU A 68 0.07 2.65 -7.06
N LEU A 69 -0.24 1.36 -6.92
CA LEU A 69 0.76 0.30 -6.88
C LEU A 69 1.45 0.10 -8.23
N ALA A 70 0.80 0.42 -9.36
CA ALA A 70 1.44 0.41 -10.67
C ALA A 70 2.47 1.54 -10.79
N GLU A 71 2.10 2.76 -10.41
CA GLU A 71 3.00 3.92 -10.43
C GLU A 71 4.20 3.73 -9.48
N VAL A 72 3.96 3.23 -8.27
CA VAL A 72 5.02 2.90 -7.30
C VAL A 72 5.98 1.85 -7.87
N THR A 73 5.47 0.79 -8.50
CA THR A 73 6.30 -0.23 -9.15
C THR A 73 7.16 0.38 -10.27
N GLU A 74 6.58 1.20 -11.14
CA GLU A 74 7.31 1.83 -12.25
C GLU A 74 8.48 2.69 -11.76
N HIS A 75 8.28 3.46 -10.68
CA HIS A 75 9.36 4.25 -10.06
C HIS A 75 10.44 3.37 -9.43
N LEU A 76 10.04 2.32 -8.69
CA LEU A 76 10.98 1.37 -8.08
C LEU A 76 11.83 0.63 -9.11
N GLU A 77 11.24 0.16 -10.21
CA GLU A 77 11.95 -0.53 -11.30
C GLU A 77 12.97 0.36 -12.01
N ARG A 78 12.75 1.68 -12.00
CA ARG A 78 13.69 2.69 -12.52
C ARG A 78 14.75 3.11 -11.50
N GLY A 79 14.70 2.58 -10.27
CA GLY A 79 15.58 2.98 -9.18
C GLY A 79 15.20 4.29 -8.50
N ASP A 80 14.04 4.87 -8.82
CA ASP A 80 13.56 6.13 -8.27
C ASP A 80 12.68 5.92 -7.03
N ALA A 81 13.32 5.51 -5.94
CA ALA A 81 12.63 5.28 -4.68
C ALA A 81 12.02 6.55 -4.05
N HIS A 82 12.55 7.73 -4.40
CA HIS A 82 12.01 9.00 -3.94
C HIS A 82 10.65 9.27 -4.56
N ALA A 83 10.54 9.19 -5.89
CA ALA A 83 9.27 9.36 -6.57
C ALA A 83 8.25 8.29 -6.14
N ALA A 84 8.69 7.04 -5.96
CA ALA A 84 7.84 5.97 -5.41
C ALA A 84 7.27 6.36 -4.03
N ARG A 85 8.09 6.95 -3.15
CA ARG A 85 7.65 7.42 -1.83
C ARG A 85 6.69 8.60 -1.93
N GLU A 86 6.93 9.56 -2.81
CA GLU A 86 6.03 10.70 -3.01
C GLU A 86 4.62 10.23 -3.41
N LYS A 87 4.52 9.20 -4.27
CA LYS A 87 3.23 8.59 -4.64
C LYS A 87 2.49 8.01 -3.43
N LEU A 88 3.18 7.35 -2.51
CA LEU A 88 2.57 6.81 -1.29
C LEU A 88 1.98 7.91 -0.39
N GLY A 89 2.58 9.11 -0.41
CA GLY A 89 2.13 10.29 0.32
C GLY A 89 1.11 11.15 -0.41
N ASP A 90 0.73 10.80 -1.64
CA ASP A 90 -0.22 11.59 -2.44
C ASP A 90 -1.59 11.70 -1.72
N PRO A 91 -2.15 12.90 -1.51
CA PRO A 91 -3.41 13.05 -0.80
C PRO A 91 -4.62 12.42 -1.49
N ALA A 92 -4.60 12.28 -2.81
CA ALA A 92 -5.71 11.79 -3.62
C ALA A 92 -5.64 10.27 -3.84
N LEU A 93 -4.45 9.75 -4.12
CA LEU A 93 -4.20 8.36 -4.53
C LEU A 93 -3.38 7.53 -3.51
N GLY A 94 -2.70 8.18 -2.57
CA GLY A 94 -1.79 7.55 -1.63
C GLY A 94 -2.47 6.79 -0.50
N LEU A 95 -1.71 6.52 0.57
CA LEU A 95 -2.14 5.67 1.68
C LEU A 95 -3.11 6.35 2.67
N SER A 96 -3.39 7.64 2.51
CA SER A 96 -4.20 8.44 3.45
C SER A 96 -5.59 7.83 3.70
N LYS A 97 -6.31 7.49 2.63
CA LYS A 97 -7.65 6.88 2.70
C LYS A 97 -7.63 5.48 3.32
N LEU A 98 -6.56 4.73 3.09
CA LEU A 98 -6.36 3.43 3.73
C LEU A 98 -6.18 3.58 5.25
N THR A 99 -5.34 4.52 5.67
CA THR A 99 -5.16 4.84 7.10
C THR A 99 -6.48 5.25 7.75
N ILE A 100 -7.29 6.07 7.07
CA ILE A 100 -8.63 6.45 7.55
C ILE A 100 -9.55 5.22 7.64
N GLY A 101 -9.59 4.37 6.61
CA GLY A 101 -10.44 3.18 6.58
C GLY A 101 -10.08 2.13 7.64
N CYS A 102 -8.80 2.02 7.98
CA CYS A 102 -8.29 1.09 9.00
C CYS A 102 -8.10 1.75 10.38
N ALA A 103 -8.52 3.00 10.58
CA ALA A 103 -8.30 3.72 11.81
C ALA A 103 -8.88 2.97 13.03
N GLY A 104 -8.09 2.85 14.10
CA GLY A 104 -8.48 2.13 15.32
C GLY A 104 -8.24 0.62 15.26
N MET A 105 -7.68 0.09 14.18
CA MET A 105 -7.25 -1.30 14.07
C MET A 105 -5.76 -1.44 14.42
N PRO A 106 -5.32 -2.56 15.00
CA PRO A 106 -3.91 -2.76 15.33
C PRO A 106 -3.02 -2.59 14.10
N GLY A 107 -2.01 -1.72 14.19
CA GLY A 107 -1.05 -1.45 13.11
C GLY A 107 -1.38 -0.27 12.19
N TRP A 108 -2.44 0.50 12.47
CA TRP A 108 -2.92 1.64 11.67
C TRP A 108 -3.03 2.94 12.45
#